data_AF-A0A9D6B425-F1
#
_entry.id   AF-A0A9D6B425-F1
#
_cell.length_a   1.000
_cell.length_b   1.000
_cell.length_c   1.000
_cell.angle_alpha   90.00
_cell.angle_beta   90.00
_cell.angle_gamma   90.00
#
_symmetry.space_group_name_H-M   'P 1'
#
loop_
_entity.id
_entity.type
_entity.pdbx_description
1 polymer ?
#
loop_
_entity_poly.entity_id
_entity_poly.type
_entity_poly.pdbx_seq_one_letter_code
_entity_poly.pdbx_strand_id
1 'polypeptide(L)'
;MQHKIKQLYDKTHWFSDADAWMLFRLAAFVEAIGWTLLISAIASRRLGVPGADIAVSIAGTVHGVFFLCFFIFLLVTARSMAWGPWRIVGGLAAGNIPYASVAFERLMAWHRRKNPIKVAAPVGYDKD
;
A
#
# COMPACT_ATOMS: atom_id res chain seq x y z
N MET A 1 7.20 -19.53 19.81
CA MET A 1 7.71 -18.29 19.15
C MET A 1 6.59 -17.38 18.65
N GLN A 2 5.64 -17.89 17.83
CA GLN A 2 4.47 -17.14 17.31
C GLN A 2 3.63 -16.42 18.40
N HIS A 3 3.47 -17.05 19.56
CA HIS A 3 2.65 -16.50 20.65
C HIS A 3 3.27 -15.24 21.30
N LYS A 4 4.60 -15.19 21.47
CA LYS A 4 5.32 -14.00 21.99
C LYS A 4 5.22 -12.82 21.02
N ILE A 5 5.32 -13.08 19.72
CA ILE A 5 5.20 -12.06 18.67
C ILE A 5 3.78 -11.47 18.61
N LYS A 6 2.75 -12.31 18.82
CA LYS A 6 1.36 -11.84 18.91
C LYS A 6 1.11 -10.99 20.15
N GLN A 7 1.64 -11.39 21.31
CA GLN A 7 1.50 -10.60 22.54
C GLN A 7 2.24 -9.26 22.51
N LEU A 8 3.41 -9.19 21.86
CA LEU A 8 4.10 -7.92 21.63
C LEU A 8 3.25 -6.99 20.76
N TYR A 9 2.64 -7.50 19.69
CA TYR A 9 1.73 -6.73 18.83
C TYR A 9 0.50 -6.21 19.55
N ASP A 10 -0.18 -7.05 20.34
CA ASP A 10 -1.36 -6.62 21.10
C ASP A 10 -1.02 -5.46 22.05
N LYS A 11 0.25 -5.35 22.49
CA LYS A 11 0.78 -4.23 23.29
C LYS A 11 1.33 -3.05 22.49
N THR A 12 1.77 -3.24 21.25
CA THR A 12 2.49 -2.23 20.45
C THR A 12 1.83 -1.94 19.10
N HIS A 13 0.53 -2.19 18.93
CA HIS A 13 -0.17 -1.75 17.74
C HIS A 13 -0.67 -0.33 17.96
N TRP A 14 -0.04 0.60 17.24
CA TRP A 14 -0.29 2.04 17.34
C TRP A 14 -1.44 2.49 16.44
N PHE A 15 -1.93 1.59 15.56
CA PHE A 15 -2.96 1.86 14.55
C PHE A 15 -4.12 0.89 14.70
N SER A 16 -5.35 1.39 14.56
CA SER A 16 -6.53 0.55 14.39
C SER A 16 -6.54 -0.12 13.02
N ASP A 17 -7.26 -1.23 12.88
CA ASP A 17 -7.52 -1.87 11.58
C ASP A 17 -8.15 -0.91 10.56
N ALA A 18 -8.94 0.06 11.04
CA ALA A 18 -9.51 1.08 10.20
C ALA A 18 -8.43 2.04 9.65
N ASP A 19 -7.49 2.45 10.51
CA ASP A 19 -6.42 3.37 10.17
C ASP A 19 -5.41 2.72 9.22
N ALA A 20 -4.98 1.48 9.52
CA ALA A 20 -4.10 0.70 8.66
C ALA A 20 -4.71 0.52 7.26
N TRP A 21 -6.00 0.18 7.20
CA TRP A 21 -6.73 0.05 5.95
C TRP A 21 -6.81 1.38 5.17
N MET A 22 -7.07 2.50 5.86
CA MET A 22 -7.12 3.82 5.24
C MET A 22 -5.76 4.21 4.65
N LEU A 23 -4.68 4.02 5.40
CA LEU A 23 -3.31 4.30 4.95
C LEU A 23 -2.93 3.44 3.74
N PHE A 24 -3.28 2.16 3.75
CA PHE A 24 -3.05 1.27 2.62
C PHE A 24 -3.83 1.69 1.36
N ARG A 25 -5.11 2.07 1.53
CA ARG A 25 -5.91 2.60 0.41
C ARG A 25 -5.34 3.89 -0.16
N LEU A 26 -4.92 4.81 0.71
CA LEU A 26 -4.28 6.05 0.31
C LEU A 26 -2.98 5.75 -0.46
N ALA A 27 -2.14 4.87 0.07
CA ALA A 27 -0.88 4.50 -0.57
C ALA A 27 -1.08 3.84 -1.95
N ALA A 28 -2.09 2.97 -2.10
CA ALA A 28 -2.43 2.38 -3.39
C ALA A 28 -2.84 3.44 -4.43
N PHE A 29 -3.62 4.43 -4.01
CA PHE A 29 -4.05 5.53 -4.88
C PHE A 29 -2.91 6.47 -5.25
N VAL A 30 -2.10 6.88 -4.27
CA VAL A 30 -0.91 7.70 -4.47
C VAL A 30 0.08 7.01 -5.41
N GLU A 31 0.24 5.70 -5.27
CA GLU A 31 1.09 4.93 -6.17
C GLU A 31 0.56 4.88 -7.61
N ALA A 32 -0.75 4.82 -7.81
CA ALA A 32 -1.33 4.96 -9.15
C ALA A 32 -1.09 6.35 -9.77
N ILE A 33 -1.07 7.40 -8.95
CA ILE A 33 -0.66 8.75 -9.40
C ILE A 33 0.83 8.72 -9.79
N GLY A 34 1.69 8.07 -8.99
CA GLY A 34 3.11 7.87 -9.31
C GLY A 34 3.32 7.21 -10.68
N TRP A 35 2.62 6.10 -10.94
CA TRP A 35 2.60 5.44 -12.25
C TRP A 35 2.15 6.38 -13.38
N THR A 36 1.09 7.15 -13.15
CA THR A 36 0.56 8.09 -14.16
C THR A 36 1.59 9.16 -14.51
N LEU A 37 2.26 9.73 -13.50
CA LEU A 37 3.33 10.73 -13.69
C LEU A 37 4.51 10.12 -14.46
N LEU A 38 4.96 8.93 -14.07
CA LEU A 38 6.09 8.26 -14.72
C LEU A 38 5.78 7.88 -16.17
N ILE A 39 4.62 7.30 -16.44
CA ILE A 39 4.18 6.96 -17.80
C ILE A 39 4.08 8.22 -18.66
N SER A 40 3.50 9.30 -18.12
CA SER A 40 3.40 10.58 -18.84
C SER A 40 4.79 11.16 -19.16
N ALA A 41 5.74 11.09 -18.22
CA ALA A 41 7.10 11.55 -18.45
C ALA A 41 7.83 10.70 -19.53
N ILE A 42 7.68 9.37 -19.47
CA ILE A 42 8.24 8.46 -20.48
C ILE A 42 7.63 8.73 -21.85
N ALA A 43 6.31 8.99 -21.92
CA ALA A 43 5.63 9.36 -23.15
C ALA A 43 6.16 10.69 -23.72
N SER A 44 6.29 11.73 -22.88
CA SER A 44 6.89 13.01 -23.29
C SER A 44 8.30 12.86 -23.83
N ARG A 45 9.12 12.00 -23.20
CA ARG A 45 10.47 11.67 -23.70
C ARG A 45 10.41 10.98 -25.05
N ARG A 46 9.47 10.05 -25.24
CA ARG A 46 9.26 9.35 -26.51
C ARG A 46 8.79 10.29 -27.63
N LEU A 47 8.05 11.34 -27.30
CA LEU A 47 7.58 12.36 -28.23
C LEU A 47 8.62 13.46 -28.54
N GLY A 48 9.79 13.42 -27.92
CA GLY A 48 10.87 14.40 -28.16
C GLY A 48 10.63 15.76 -27.52
N VAL A 49 9.82 15.84 -26.46
CA VAL A 49 9.58 17.09 -25.73
C VAL A 49 10.89 17.58 -25.07
N PRO A 50 11.29 18.85 -25.25
CA PRO A 50 12.47 19.40 -24.59
C PRO A 50 12.39 19.26 -23.06
N GLY A 51 13.48 18.79 -22.44
CA GLY A 51 13.55 18.61 -20.98
C GLY A 51 12.86 17.35 -20.45
N ALA A 52 12.38 16.46 -21.32
CA ALA A 52 11.69 15.24 -20.89
C ALA A 52 12.58 14.27 -20.08
N ASP A 53 13.90 14.28 -20.25
CA ASP A 53 14.81 13.46 -19.43
C ASP A 53 14.79 13.89 -17.96
N ILE A 54 14.70 15.19 -17.70
CA ILE A 54 14.56 15.75 -16.35
C ILE A 54 13.21 15.33 -15.78
N ALA A 55 12.13 15.43 -16.57
CA ALA A 55 10.80 15.01 -16.15
C ALA A 55 10.76 13.52 -15.79
N VAL A 56 11.41 12.65 -16.56
CA VAL A 56 11.50 11.21 -16.27
C VAL A 56 12.28 10.95 -14.99
N SER A 57 13.39 11.66 -14.76
CA SER A 57 14.18 11.52 -13.53
C SER A 57 13.38 11.89 -12.28
N ILE A 58 12.68 13.04 -12.32
CA ILE A 58 11.83 13.49 -11.21
C ILE A 58 10.64 12.55 -11.01
N ALA A 59 9.91 12.23 -12.08
CA ALA A 59 8.74 11.36 -12.00
C ALA A 59 9.11 9.95 -11.52
N GLY A 60 10.25 9.41 -11.97
CA GLY A 60 10.77 8.12 -11.51
C GLY A 60 11.14 8.13 -10.03
N THR A 61 11.77 9.21 -9.56
CA THR A 61 12.10 9.36 -8.13
C THR A 61 10.83 9.45 -7.27
N VAL A 62 9.87 10.28 -7.67
CA VAL A 62 8.59 10.44 -6.97
C VAL A 62 7.82 9.13 -6.92
N HIS A 63 7.71 8.44 -8.06
CA HIS A 63 7.08 7.12 -8.12
C HIS A 63 7.81 6.10 -7.23
N GLY A 64 9.13 6.04 -7.26
CA GLY A 64 9.90 5.11 -6.42
C GLY A 64 9.64 5.29 -4.91
N VAL A 65 9.47 6.54 -4.45
CA VAL A 65 9.08 6.83 -3.06
C VAL A 65 7.66 6.31 -2.77
N PHE A 66 6.71 6.57 -3.65
CA PHE A 66 5.32 6.10 -3.49
C PHE A 66 5.20 4.58 -3.52
N PHE A 67 5.95 3.93 -4.39
CA PHE A 67 6.08 2.48 -4.49
C PHE A 67 6.58 1.87 -3.16
N LEU A 68 7.62 2.46 -2.56
CA LEU A 68 8.12 2.00 -1.27
C LEU A 68 7.11 2.21 -0.13
N CYS A 69 6.44 3.37 -0.10
CA CYS A 69 5.36 3.63 0.86
C CYS A 69 4.23 2.59 0.72
N PHE A 70 3.84 2.25 -0.51
CA PHE A 70 2.84 1.21 -0.75
C PHE A 70 3.26 -0.14 -0.14
N PHE A 71 4.51 -0.56 -0.28
CA PHE A 71 4.99 -1.80 0.35
C PHE A 71 5.01 -1.75 1.87
N ILE A 72 5.41 -0.63 2.45
CA ILE A 72 5.38 -0.47 3.91
C ILE A 72 3.94 -0.62 4.42
N PHE A 73 2.99 0.11 3.84
CA PHE A 73 1.59 0.05 4.28
C PHE A 73 0.90 -1.27 3.92
N LEU A 74 1.30 -1.93 2.84
CA LEU A 74 0.89 -3.30 2.52
C LEU A 74 1.28 -4.25 3.65
N LEU A 75 2.54 -4.21 4.11
CA LEU A 75 3.02 -5.09 5.18
C LEU A 75 2.38 -4.77 6.53
N VAL A 76 2.20 -3.48 6.86
CA VAL A 76 1.50 -3.04 8.07
C VAL A 76 0.06 -3.57 8.06
N THR A 77 -0.66 -3.42 6.95
CA THR A 77 -2.05 -3.87 6.80
C THR A 77 -2.15 -5.39 6.77
N ALA A 78 -1.25 -6.07 6.08
CA ALA A 78 -1.19 -7.53 6.05
C ALA A 78 -0.97 -8.09 7.45
N ARG A 79 -0.14 -7.42 8.26
CA ARG A 79 0.10 -7.79 9.65
C ARG A 79 -1.14 -7.56 10.52
N SER A 80 -1.74 -6.37 10.46
CA SER A 80 -2.94 -6.02 11.24
C SER A 80 -4.09 -6.98 10.91
N MET A 81 -4.34 -7.22 9.63
CA MET A 81 -5.44 -8.09 9.18
C MET A 81 -5.06 -9.58 9.13
N ALA A 82 -3.93 -9.99 9.71
CA ALA A 82 -3.44 -11.38 9.74
C ALA A 82 -3.49 -12.08 8.36
N TRP A 83 -3.10 -11.37 7.29
CA TRP A 83 -3.08 -11.92 5.94
C TRP A 83 -2.06 -13.05 5.82
N GLY A 84 -2.46 -14.12 5.13
CA GLY A 84 -1.55 -15.20 4.77
C GLY A 84 -0.51 -14.79 3.73
N PRO A 85 0.56 -15.60 3.57
CA PRO A 85 1.69 -15.29 2.69
C PRO A 85 1.27 -15.04 1.22
N TRP A 86 0.22 -15.72 0.75
CA TRP A 86 -0.28 -15.55 -0.61
C TRP A 86 -0.79 -14.13 -0.91
N ARG A 87 -1.44 -13.47 0.06
CA ARG A 87 -1.91 -12.09 -0.10
C ARG A 87 -0.76 -11.09 -0.07
N ILE A 88 0.26 -11.35 0.75
CA ILE A 88 1.47 -10.51 0.80
C ILE A 88 2.18 -10.58 -0.54
N VAL A 89 2.46 -11.79 -1.05
CA VAL A 89 3.10 -11.98 -2.36
C VAL A 89 2.27 -11.35 -3.48
N GLY A 90 0.94 -11.54 -3.47
CA GLY A 90 0.04 -10.91 -4.43
C GLY A 90 0.11 -9.38 -4.39
N GLY A 91 0.17 -8.79 -3.20
CA GLY A 91 0.32 -7.33 -3.03
C GLY A 91 1.68 -6.81 -3.50
N LEU A 92 2.76 -7.54 -3.22
CA LEU A 92 4.10 -7.18 -3.70
C LEU A 92 4.16 -7.25 -5.23
N ALA A 93 3.61 -8.30 -5.83
CA ALA A 93 3.49 -8.41 -7.29
C ALA A 93 2.66 -7.26 -7.88
N ALA A 94 1.55 -6.90 -7.22
CA ALA A 94 0.67 -5.82 -7.65
C ALA A 94 1.33 -4.42 -7.62
N GLY A 95 2.34 -4.19 -6.77
CA GLY A 95 3.08 -2.92 -6.81
C GLY A 95 3.88 -2.74 -8.10
N ASN A 96 4.37 -3.83 -8.69
CA ASN A 96 5.26 -3.80 -9.86
C ASN A 96 4.52 -3.60 -11.19
N ILE A 97 3.20 -3.76 -11.20
CA ILE A 97 2.37 -3.64 -12.40
C ILE A 97 1.61 -2.30 -12.33
N PRO A 98 1.64 -1.46 -13.38
CA PRO A 98 0.92 -0.19 -13.37
C PRO A 98 -0.54 -0.35 -12.98
N TYR A 99 -1.00 0.49 -12.05
CA TYR A 99 -2.37 0.50 -11.50
C TYR A 99 -2.83 -0.77 -10.77
N ALA A 100 -2.01 -1.83 -10.70
CA ALA A 100 -2.41 -3.06 -10.04
C ALA A 100 -2.47 -2.92 -8.51
N SER A 101 -1.76 -1.95 -7.92
CA SER A 101 -1.91 -1.58 -6.50
C SER A 101 -3.38 -1.25 -6.13
N VAL A 102 -4.07 -0.48 -6.98
CA VAL A 102 -5.49 -0.12 -6.80
C VAL A 102 -6.40 -1.32 -7.06
N ALA A 103 -6.12 -2.13 -8.08
CA ALA A 103 -6.88 -3.34 -8.34
C ALA A 103 -6.79 -4.33 -7.18
N PHE A 104 -5.60 -4.49 -6.61
CA PHE A 104 -5.34 -5.33 -5.45
C PHE A 104 -6.03 -4.79 -4.19
N GLU A 105 -5.98 -3.46 -3.95
CA GLU A 105 -6.75 -2.82 -2.87
C GLU A 105 -8.23 -3.15 -2.97
N ARG A 106 -8.83 -2.99 -4.17
CA ARG A 106 -10.25 -3.28 -4.40
C ARG A 106 -10.60 -4.74 -4.17
N LEU A 107 -9.74 -5.66 -4.60
CA LEU A 107 -9.90 -7.09 -4.36
C LEU A 107 -9.87 -7.41 -2.86
N MET A 108 -8.92 -6.81 -2.12
CA MET A 108 -8.85 -6.97 -0.67
C MET A 108 -10.02 -6.30 0.05
N ALA A 109 -10.53 -5.17 -0.46
CA ALA A 109 -11.71 -4.50 0.07
C ALA A 109 -12.96 -5.37 -0.05
N TRP A 110 -13.09 -6.08 -1.17
CA TRP A 110 -14.15 -7.06 -1.36
C TRP A 110 -13.99 -8.25 -0.41
N HIS A 111 -12.78 -8.79 -0.26
CA HIS A 111 -12.52 -9.87 0.70
C HIS A 111 -12.81 -9.46 2.14
N ARG A 112 -12.45 -8.24 2.54
CA ARG A 112 -12.72 -7.67 3.87
C ARG A 112 -14.23 -7.55 4.13
N ARG A 113 -15.01 -7.12 3.14
CA ARG A 113 -16.47 -7.03 3.26
C ARG A 113 -17.12 -8.40 3.42
N LYS A 114 -16.62 -9.42 2.70
CA LYS A 114 -17.13 -10.79 2.79
C LYS A 114 -16.70 -11.53 4.06
N ASN A 115 -15.48 -11.27 4.55
CA ASN A 115 -14.91 -11.90 5.73
C ASN A 115 -14.35 -10.83 6.67
N PRO A 116 -15.21 -10.17 7.47
CA PRO A 116 -14.77 -9.15 8.39
C PRO A 116 -13.92 -9.80 9.48
N ILE A 117 -12.62 -9.49 9.48
CA ILE A 117 -11.72 -9.86 10.57
C ILE A 117 -11.96 -8.86 11.70
N LYS A 118 -12.28 -9.37 12.89
CA LYS A 118 -12.39 -8.57 14.11
C LYS A 118 -11.06 -8.61 14.84
N VAL A 119 -10.15 -7.68 14.55
CA VAL A 119 -9.03 -7.43 15.47
C VAL A 119 -9.51 -6.40 16.48
N ALA A 120 -9.29 -6.67 17.76
CA ALA A 120 -9.64 -5.74 18.82
C ALA A 120 -8.82 -4.45 18.63
N ALA A 121 -9.44 -3.30 18.88
CA ALA A 121 -8.74 -2.01 18.88
C ALA A 121 -7.65 -1.98 19.98
N PRO A 122 -6.64 -1.11 19.84
CA PRO A 122 -5.61 -0.95 20.85
C PRO A 122 -6.18 -0.57 22.21
N VAL A 123 -5.52 -1.06 23.26
CA VAL A 123 -5.84 -0.66 24.64
C VAL A 123 -5.59 0.84 24.74
N GLY A 124 -6.66 1.63 24.96
CA GLY A 124 -6.61 3.10 24.99
C GLY A 124 -6.98 3.80 23.67
N TYR A 125 -7.47 3.08 22.66
CA TYR A 125 -8.05 3.69 21.45
C TYR A 125 -9.50 4.10 21.73
N ASP A 126 -9.68 5.28 22.29
CA ASP A 126 -10.98 5.95 22.31
C ASP A 126 -11.22 6.53 20.91
N LYS A 127 -12.33 6.13 20.27
CA LYS A 127 -12.77 6.80 19.05
C LYS A 127 -13.46 8.09 19.48
N ASP A 128 -12.72 9.19 19.41
CA ASP A 128 -13.27 10.55 19.49
C ASP A 128 -14.45 10.72 18.51
#